data_AF-A0AAV9MUY7-F1
#
_entry.id   AF-A0AAV9MUY7-F1
#
_cell.length_a   1.000
_cell.length_b   1.000
_cell.length_c   1.000
_cell.angle_alpha   90.00
_cell.angle_beta   90.00
_cell.angle_gamma   90.00
#
_symmetry.space_group_name_H-M   'P 1'
#
loop_
_entity.id
_entity.type
_entity.pdbx_description
1 polymer ?
#
loop_
_entity_poly.entity_id
_entity_poly.type
_entity_poly.pdbx_seq_one_letter_code
_entity_poly.pdbx_strand_id
1 'polypeptide(L)'
;MAGWPWVQSFWPLHPRCRLSWKQEEIHGAYLSVLFENMADPIITGRDELGYAKIFATLDDTRDSSSLNLEMGWEGSQWGHLAIRGLQKISEDTDEYLIKPLLHLKYFPRTGDVGAADVESPTVTPGRSVCLQEVYEAEPTNVELSFKSLGWNSLPTLHHIVDKLAGIQILEIEKARFEIQKGGHDVGTQRSILVEDKKA
;
A
#
# COMPACT_ATOMS: atom_id res chain seq x y z
N MET A 1 -23.25 15.18 14.87
CA MET A 1 -21.82 14.94 15.16
C MET A 1 -21.08 15.02 13.84
N ALA A 2 -20.11 15.92 13.73
CA ALA A 2 -19.39 16.19 12.50
C ALA A 2 -18.55 14.95 12.11
N GLY A 3 -18.90 14.34 10.97
CA GLY A 3 -18.11 13.28 10.37
C GLY A 3 -16.88 13.90 9.71
N TRP A 4 -15.71 13.57 10.21
CA TRP A 4 -14.43 13.93 9.59
C TRP A 4 -14.25 13.07 8.33
N PRO A 5 -14.12 13.65 7.13
CA PRO A 5 -13.86 12.88 5.93
C PRO A 5 -12.39 12.48 5.92
N TRP A 6 -12.10 11.26 6.36
CA TRP A 6 -10.80 10.63 6.11
C TRP A 6 -10.77 10.21 4.64
N VAL A 7 -10.01 10.94 3.82
CA VAL A 7 -9.57 10.44 2.50
C VAL A 7 -8.19 9.85 2.72
N GLN A 8 -8.12 8.52 2.87
CA GLN A 8 -6.85 7.79 2.81
C GLN A 8 -6.62 7.35 1.37
N SER A 9 -5.63 7.95 0.71
CA SER A 9 -5.13 7.49 -0.58
C SER A 9 -4.18 6.32 -0.34
N PHE A 10 -4.65 5.09 -0.55
CA PHE A 10 -3.83 3.89 -0.44
C PHE A 10 -3.18 3.56 -1.78
N TRP A 11 -1.84 3.55 -1.84
CA TRP A 11 -1.10 3.10 -3.02
C TRP A 11 -0.11 1.98 -2.69
N PRO A 12 -0.53 0.72 -2.83
CA PRO A 12 0.35 -0.40 -2.63
C PRO A 12 0.92 -0.94 -3.96
N LEU A 13 2.23 -1.23 -3.98
CA LEU A 13 2.83 -2.10 -4.99
C LEU A 13 2.73 -3.55 -4.51
N HIS A 14 1.93 -4.33 -5.23
CA HIS A 14 1.55 -5.69 -4.88
C HIS A 14 2.03 -6.71 -5.91
N PRO A 15 3.21 -7.33 -5.73
CA PRO A 15 3.47 -8.58 -6.41
C PRO A 15 2.43 -9.62 -5.97
N ARG A 16 1.89 -10.39 -6.93
CA ARG A 16 1.05 -11.56 -6.62
C ARG A 16 1.94 -12.59 -5.95
N CYS A 17 1.63 -12.96 -4.71
CA CYS A 17 2.44 -13.89 -3.94
C CYS A 17 1.62 -15.11 -3.53
N ARG A 18 2.27 -16.27 -3.55
CA ARG A 18 1.78 -17.50 -2.93
C ARG A 18 2.63 -17.73 -1.70
N LEU A 19 2.00 -17.73 -0.53
CA LEU A 19 2.65 -18.15 0.71
C LEU A 19 2.07 -19.51 1.09
N SER A 20 2.91 -20.54 1.02
CA SER A 20 2.60 -21.91 1.43
C SER A 20 3.40 -22.24 2.69
N TRP A 21 2.73 -22.44 3.83
CA TRP A 21 3.41 -22.87 5.05
C TRP A 21 2.59 -23.91 5.81
N LYS A 22 3.16 -25.12 5.87
CA LYS A 22 2.91 -26.28 6.76
C LYS A 22 1.47 -26.73 7.10
N GLN A 23 0.41 -26.05 6.65
CA GLN A 23 -1.02 -26.45 6.66
C GLN A 23 -1.95 -25.31 6.20
N GLU A 24 -1.44 -24.09 6.02
CA GLU A 24 -2.20 -22.96 5.50
C GLU A 24 -1.55 -22.44 4.21
N GLU A 25 -2.33 -22.44 3.13
CA GLU A 25 -1.97 -21.79 1.86
C GLU A 25 -2.85 -20.54 1.72
N ILE A 26 -2.23 -19.37 1.81
CA ILE A 26 -2.92 -18.10 1.61
C ILE A 26 -2.45 -17.50 0.29
N HIS A 27 -3.42 -17.25 -0.59
CA HIS A 27 -3.20 -16.53 -1.83
C HIS A 27 -3.59 -15.07 -1.63
N GLY A 28 -2.64 -14.17 -1.90
CA GLY A 28 -2.85 -12.76 -1.66
C GLY A 28 -1.81 -11.91 -2.36
N ALA A 29 -1.95 -10.60 -2.19
CA ALA A 29 -0.93 -9.65 -2.58
C ALA A 29 0.07 -9.46 -1.43
N TYR A 30 1.36 -9.45 -1.72
CA TYR A 30 2.34 -9.04 -0.70
C TYR A 30 2.42 -7.51 -0.69
N LEU A 31 2.24 -6.91 0.47
CA LEU A 31 2.42 -5.48 0.69
C LEU A 31 3.91 -5.20 0.92
N SER A 32 4.60 -4.80 -0.14
CA SER A 32 6.03 -4.49 -0.10
C SER A 32 6.34 -3.22 0.69
N VAL A 33 5.56 -2.17 0.44
CA VAL A 33 5.65 -0.87 1.11
C VAL A 33 4.28 -0.19 1.00
N LEU A 34 3.93 0.59 2.03
CA LEU A 34 2.77 1.48 2.01
C LEU A 34 3.20 2.89 2.43
N PHE A 35 2.97 3.87 1.57
CA PHE A 35 3.20 5.27 1.89
C PHE A 35 1.93 5.91 2.45
N GLU A 36 2.07 6.63 3.55
CA GLU A 36 1.01 7.45 4.16
C GLU A 36 1.58 8.81 4.55
N ASN A 37 0.71 9.79 4.79
CA ASN A 37 1.11 11.17 5.09
C ASN A 37 0.80 11.60 6.54
N MET A 38 0.49 10.65 7.44
CA MET A 38 0.18 10.93 8.85
C MET A 38 0.81 9.89 9.78
N ALA A 39 1.38 10.35 10.90
CA ALA A 39 2.10 9.49 11.83
C ALA A 39 1.18 8.48 12.54
N ASP A 40 -0.01 8.89 13.00
CA ASP A 40 -0.94 8.05 13.75
C ASP A 40 -1.32 6.74 13.01
N PRO A 41 -1.77 6.76 11.74
CA PRO A 41 -2.06 5.54 11.00
C PRO A 41 -0.80 4.75 10.61
N ILE A 42 0.36 5.42 10.45
CA ILE A 42 1.65 4.75 10.19
C ILE A 42 2.05 3.92 11.41
N ILE A 43 2.10 4.55 12.59
CA ILE A 43 2.56 3.92 13.82
C ILE A 43 1.62 2.78 14.21
N THR A 44 0.31 3.03 14.30
CA THR A 44 -0.65 1.98 14.66
C THR A 44 -0.66 0.83 13.64
N GLY A 45 -0.60 1.14 12.34
CA GLY A 45 -0.53 0.10 11.30
C GLY A 45 0.74 -0.75 11.35
N ARG A 46 1.89 -0.18 11.73
CA ARG A 46 3.14 -0.93 11.90
C ARG A 46 3.13 -1.76 13.18
N ASP A 47 2.76 -1.13 14.29
CA ASP A 47 2.97 -1.68 15.63
C ASP A 47 1.88 -2.68 16.02
N GLU A 48 0.64 -2.39 15.67
CA GLU A 48 -0.48 -3.29 15.96
C GLU A 48 -0.56 -4.37 14.88
N LEU A 49 -0.55 -3.96 13.61
CA LEU A 49 -0.92 -4.84 12.50
C LEU A 49 0.28 -5.44 11.75
N GLY A 50 1.42 -4.76 11.68
CA GLY A 50 2.60 -5.22 10.92
C GLY A 50 2.66 -4.76 9.47
N TYR A 51 1.96 -3.69 9.10
CA TYR A 51 2.07 -3.07 7.79
C TYR A 51 3.44 -2.41 7.59
N ALA A 52 4.00 -2.54 6.39
CA ALA A 52 5.24 -1.89 5.98
C ALA A 52 5.01 -0.41 5.65
N LYS A 53 4.45 0.35 6.61
CA LYS A 53 4.10 1.76 6.43
C LYS A 53 5.31 2.66 6.63
N ILE A 54 5.41 3.69 5.81
CA ILE A 54 6.40 4.77 5.92
C ILE A 54 5.79 6.10 5.46
N PHE A 55 6.38 7.19 5.91
CA PHE A 55 5.90 8.52 5.57
C PHE A 55 6.29 8.93 4.15
N ALA A 56 5.35 9.54 3.44
CA ALA A 56 5.62 10.40 2.28
C ALA A 56 4.64 11.57 2.26
N THR A 57 5.07 12.70 1.69
CA THR A 57 4.13 13.70 1.19
C THR A 57 3.38 13.08 0.01
N LEU A 58 2.05 13.15 0.04
CA LEU A 58 1.15 12.63 -0.98
C LEU A 58 0.23 13.78 -1.40
N ASP A 59 0.65 14.53 -2.40
CA ASP A 59 -0.09 15.69 -2.89
C ASP A 59 -0.90 15.29 -4.11
N ASP A 60 -2.20 15.11 -3.92
CA ASP A 60 -3.11 14.76 -5.01
C ASP A 60 -3.99 15.92 -5.45
N THR A 61 -4.15 16.05 -6.75
CA THR A 61 -5.10 16.97 -7.39
C THR A 61 -6.03 16.17 -8.29
N ARG A 62 -7.33 16.42 -8.17
CA ARG A 62 -8.37 15.64 -8.85
C ARG A 62 -9.35 16.55 -9.56
N ASP A 63 -9.78 16.12 -10.74
CA ASP A 63 -10.98 16.62 -11.40
C ASP A 63 -11.91 15.45 -11.76
N SER A 64 -13.00 15.70 -12.49
CA SER A 64 -13.99 14.67 -12.86
C SER A 64 -13.45 13.55 -13.75
N SER A 65 -12.29 13.75 -14.37
CA SER A 65 -11.70 12.90 -15.41
C SER A 65 -10.20 12.66 -15.24
N SER A 66 -9.57 13.21 -14.21
CA SER A 66 -8.14 13.07 -13.99
C SER A 66 -7.77 13.01 -12.51
N LEU A 67 -6.69 12.26 -12.24
CA LEU A 67 -6.02 12.18 -10.96
C LEU A 67 -4.53 12.44 -11.23
N ASN A 68 -3.94 13.37 -10.49
CA ASN A 68 -2.51 13.58 -10.44
C ASN A 68 -2.05 13.45 -8.99
N LEU A 69 -1.02 12.66 -8.73
CA LEU A 69 -0.46 12.42 -7.41
C LEU A 69 1.06 12.60 -7.47
N GLU A 70 1.55 13.50 -6.63
CA GLU A 70 2.98 13.68 -6.39
C GLU A 70 3.38 13.05 -5.06
N MET A 71 4.48 12.30 -5.10
CA MET A 71 5.06 11.62 -3.94
C MET A 71 6.40 12.24 -3.60
N GLY A 72 6.57 12.65 -2.34
CA GLY A 72 7.75 13.39 -1.92
C GLY A 72 8.19 13.14 -0.48
N TRP A 73 9.32 13.72 -0.11
CA TRP A 73 9.83 13.78 1.25
C TRP A 73 10.67 15.05 1.42
N GLU A 74 10.35 15.88 2.41
CA GLU A 74 11.02 17.17 2.67
C GLU A 74 11.26 18.03 1.41
N GLY A 75 10.24 18.16 0.56
CA GLY A 75 10.30 18.95 -0.68
C GLY A 75 11.00 18.26 -1.85
N SER A 76 11.57 17.07 -1.64
CA SER A 76 12.14 16.24 -2.71
C SER A 76 11.07 15.34 -3.31
N GLN A 77 10.64 15.66 -4.53
CA GLN A 77 9.65 14.87 -5.29
C GLN A 77 10.34 13.69 -5.99
N TRP A 78 9.91 12.48 -5.65
CA TRP A 78 10.53 11.23 -6.12
C TRP A 78 9.56 10.30 -6.83
N GLY A 79 8.25 10.54 -6.77
CA GLY A 79 7.27 9.73 -7.48
C GLY A 79 6.15 10.58 -8.07
N HIS A 80 5.61 10.12 -9.19
CA HIS A 80 4.54 10.78 -9.91
C HIS A 80 3.58 9.73 -10.48
N LEU A 81 2.28 9.96 -10.30
CA LEU A 81 1.20 9.20 -10.93
C LEU A 81 0.22 10.19 -11.57
N ALA A 82 -0.02 10.06 -12.86
CA ALA A 82 -1.13 10.72 -13.54
C ALA A 82 -2.04 9.67 -14.19
N ILE A 83 -3.35 9.81 -13.98
CA ILE A 83 -4.39 9.07 -14.68
C ILE A 83 -5.28 10.08 -15.38
N ARG A 84 -5.43 9.97 -16.70
CA ARG A 84 -6.26 10.86 -17.51
C ARG A 84 -7.42 10.10 -18.13
N GLY A 85 -8.50 10.81 -18.45
CA GLY A 85 -9.67 10.22 -19.11
C GLY A 85 -10.39 9.18 -18.25
N LEU A 86 -10.41 9.39 -16.92
CA LEU A 86 -11.24 8.62 -16.01
C LEU A 86 -12.71 8.77 -16.41
N GLN A 87 -13.38 7.63 -16.58
CA GLN A 87 -14.80 7.54 -16.87
C GLN A 87 -15.46 6.76 -15.75
N LYS A 88 -16.56 7.31 -15.21
CA LYS A 88 -17.37 6.62 -14.21
C LYS A 88 -18.05 5.43 -14.88
N ILE A 89 -17.82 4.23 -14.37
CA ILE A 89 -18.39 3.00 -14.92
C ILE A 89 -19.49 2.40 -14.04
N SER A 90 -19.56 2.79 -12.76
CA SER A 90 -20.61 2.35 -11.84
C SER A 90 -20.79 3.28 -10.66
N GLU A 91 -22.02 3.31 -10.15
CA GLU A 91 -22.42 3.84 -8.85
C GLU A 91 -22.89 2.67 -8.00
N ASP A 92 -22.49 2.61 -6.72
CA ASP A 92 -22.86 1.58 -5.76
C ASP A 92 -22.71 0.15 -6.31
N THR A 93 -21.47 -0.34 -6.40
CA THR A 93 -21.25 -1.71 -6.86
C THR A 93 -21.69 -2.74 -5.83
N ASP A 94 -22.18 -3.88 -6.33
CA ASP A 94 -22.26 -5.13 -5.58
C ASP A 94 -20.93 -5.42 -4.86
N GLU A 95 -21.02 -6.25 -3.82
CA GLU A 95 -19.96 -6.66 -2.92
C GLU A 95 -18.62 -6.93 -3.65
N TYR A 96 -17.65 -6.00 -3.54
CA TYR A 96 -16.33 -6.13 -4.15
C TYR A 96 -15.41 -6.91 -3.22
N LEU A 97 -14.91 -8.06 -3.68
CA LEU A 97 -14.00 -8.89 -2.90
C LEU A 97 -12.55 -8.39 -3.04
N ILE A 98 -12.05 -7.74 -2.00
CA ILE A 98 -10.64 -7.46 -1.79
C ILE A 98 -9.95 -8.77 -1.40
N LYS A 99 -8.87 -9.11 -2.12
CA LYS A 99 -8.06 -10.29 -1.83
C LYS A 99 -7.25 -10.10 -0.53
N PRO A 100 -6.86 -11.20 0.14
CA PRO A 100 -5.98 -11.11 1.30
C PRO A 100 -4.70 -10.33 1.01
N LEU A 101 -4.24 -9.56 2.00
CA LEU A 101 -2.94 -8.89 1.98
C LEU A 101 -1.96 -9.59 2.92
N LEU A 102 -0.75 -9.82 2.43
CA LEU A 102 0.33 -10.52 3.10
C LEU A 102 1.44 -9.53 3.40
N HIS A 103 2.05 -9.61 4.57
CA HIS A 103 3.03 -8.64 5.06
C HIS A 103 3.88 -9.26 6.16
N LEU A 104 5.06 -8.71 6.39
CA LEU A 104 5.99 -9.17 7.40
C LEU A 104 6.03 -8.17 8.55
N LYS A 105 5.54 -8.58 9.73
CA LYS A 105 5.72 -7.82 10.96
C LYS A 105 7.14 -8.05 11.46
N TYR A 106 7.94 -6.98 11.54
CA TYR A 106 9.34 -7.05 11.94
C TYR A 106 9.69 -5.97 12.96
N PHE A 107 10.21 -6.38 14.12
CA PHE A 107 10.78 -5.51 15.15
C PHE A 107 12.21 -5.95 15.45
N PRO A 108 13.23 -5.12 15.13
CA PRO A 108 14.62 -5.47 15.38
C PRO A 108 14.91 -5.56 16.87
N ARG A 109 15.78 -6.49 17.26
CA ARG A 109 16.28 -6.59 18.63
C ARG A 109 17.26 -5.45 18.91
N THR A 110 17.08 -4.78 20.04
CA THR A 110 17.97 -3.69 20.44
C THR A 110 19.37 -4.22 20.72
N GLY A 111 20.38 -3.68 20.02
CA GLY A 111 21.79 -4.00 20.23
C GLY A 111 22.28 -5.28 19.52
N ASP A 112 21.43 -6.00 18.80
CA ASP A 112 21.77 -7.25 18.11
C ASP A 112 21.41 -7.17 16.62
N VAL A 113 22.39 -6.82 15.79
CA VAL A 113 22.18 -6.55 14.36
C VAL A 113 21.72 -7.81 13.65
N GLY A 114 20.55 -7.73 13.00
CA GLY A 114 19.97 -8.84 12.23
C GLY A 114 19.09 -9.79 13.05
N ALA A 115 19.10 -9.67 14.39
CA ALA A 115 18.13 -10.37 15.23
C ALA A 115 16.83 -9.56 15.38
N ALA A 116 15.71 -10.25 15.57
CA ALA A 116 14.40 -9.65 15.75
C ALA A 116 13.78 -10.07 17.08
N ASP A 117 13.07 -9.15 17.73
CA ASP A 117 12.16 -9.46 18.85
C ASP A 117 10.79 -9.92 18.34
N VAL A 118 10.40 -9.47 17.13
CA VAL A 118 9.22 -9.95 16.41
C VAL A 118 9.60 -10.15 14.94
N GLU A 119 9.34 -11.34 14.41
CA GLU A 119 9.43 -11.64 12.97
C GLU A 119 8.30 -12.62 12.64
N SER A 120 7.21 -12.12 12.06
CA SER A 120 6.04 -12.94 11.75
C SER A 120 5.43 -12.52 10.42
N PRO A 121 5.24 -13.46 9.48
CA PRO A 121 4.30 -13.28 8.40
C PRO A 121 2.90 -13.04 9.00
N THR A 122 2.20 -12.09 8.44
CA THR A 122 0.86 -11.68 8.88
C THR A 122 -0.05 -11.56 7.65
N VAL A 123 -1.34 -11.76 7.89
CA VAL A 123 -2.37 -11.66 6.87
C VAL A 123 -3.46 -10.71 7.34
N THR A 124 -3.81 -9.76 6.48
CA THR A 124 -5.11 -9.10 6.51
C THR A 124 -6.04 -9.93 5.64
N PRO A 125 -7.04 -10.61 6.22
CA PRO A 125 -7.94 -11.44 5.45
C PRO A 125 -8.63 -10.66 4.33
N GLY A 126 -8.93 -11.37 3.24
CA GLY A 126 -9.74 -10.83 2.17
C GLY A 126 -11.12 -10.45 2.69
N ARG A 127 -11.71 -9.42 2.10
CA ARG A 127 -12.97 -8.88 2.59
C ARG A 127 -13.82 -8.33 1.46
N SER A 128 -15.09 -8.26 1.76
CA SER A 128 -16.10 -7.64 0.94
C SER A 128 -16.25 -6.16 1.28
N VAL A 129 -16.29 -5.30 0.26
CA VAL A 129 -16.53 -3.86 0.43
C VAL A 129 -17.60 -3.37 -0.53
N CYS A 130 -18.32 -2.33 -0.14
CA CYS A 130 -19.20 -1.58 -1.04
C CYS A 130 -18.43 -0.37 -1.58
N LEU A 131 -18.24 -0.32 -2.90
CA LEU A 131 -17.63 0.83 -3.57
C LEU A 131 -18.74 1.80 -3.93
N GLN A 132 -18.58 3.08 -3.56
CA GLN A 132 -19.55 4.12 -3.88
C GLN A 132 -19.44 4.52 -5.35
N GLU A 133 -18.22 4.73 -5.81
CA GLU A 133 -17.94 5.14 -7.18
C GLU A 133 -16.74 4.39 -7.71
N VAL A 134 -16.83 4.00 -8.98
CA VAL A 134 -15.72 3.37 -9.70
C VAL A 134 -15.52 4.10 -11.01
N TYR A 135 -14.27 4.46 -11.25
CA TYR A 135 -13.80 5.07 -12.47
C TYR A 135 -12.72 4.19 -13.10
N GLU A 136 -12.73 4.08 -14.41
CA GLU A 136 -11.68 3.41 -15.18
C GLU A 136 -11.14 4.35 -16.26
N ALA A 137 -9.88 4.14 -16.64
CA ALA A 137 -9.23 4.84 -17.74
C ALA A 137 -8.53 3.82 -18.63
N GLU A 138 -8.32 4.21 -19.89
CA GLU A 138 -7.45 3.44 -20.77
C GLU A 138 -6.04 3.35 -20.16
N PRO A 139 -5.41 2.16 -20.12
CA PRO A 139 -4.09 2.03 -19.50
C PRO A 139 -3.01 2.90 -20.14
N THR A 140 -3.17 3.27 -21.42
CA THR A 140 -2.30 4.21 -22.15
C THR A 140 -2.39 5.65 -21.64
N ASN A 141 -3.41 5.99 -20.86
CA ASN A 141 -3.58 7.30 -20.22
C ASN A 141 -2.99 7.37 -18.80
N VAL A 142 -2.23 6.35 -18.39
CA VAL A 142 -1.55 6.32 -17.10
C VAL A 142 -0.07 6.61 -17.26
N GLU A 143 0.41 7.57 -16.51
CA GLU A 143 1.83 7.85 -16.32
C GLU A 143 2.20 7.47 -14.89
N LEU A 144 3.15 6.57 -14.70
CA LEU A 144 3.70 6.21 -13.40
C LEU A 144 5.22 6.28 -13.49
N SER A 145 5.85 7.08 -12.63
CA SER A 145 7.30 7.18 -12.60
C SER A 145 7.84 7.36 -11.19
N PHE A 146 9.06 6.87 -11.00
CA PHE A 146 9.83 7.05 -9.79
C PHE A 146 11.23 7.55 -10.16
N LYS A 147 11.78 8.44 -9.34
CA LYS A 147 13.09 9.05 -9.53
C LYS A 147 13.97 8.75 -8.34
N SER A 148 15.07 8.06 -8.60
CA SER A 148 16.16 7.91 -7.63
C SER A 148 16.78 9.29 -7.35
N LEU A 149 16.76 9.70 -6.08
CA LEU A 149 17.34 10.98 -5.63
C LEU A 149 18.56 10.79 -4.70
N GLY A 150 18.87 9.54 -4.34
CA GLY A 150 20.00 9.18 -3.50
C GLY A 150 19.88 9.62 -2.04
N TRP A 151 20.88 9.23 -1.25
CA TRP A 151 20.93 9.45 0.20
C TRP A 151 20.74 10.92 0.61
N ASN A 152 21.34 11.87 -0.11
CA ASN A 152 21.31 13.28 0.29
C ASN A 152 19.90 13.88 0.26
N SER A 153 19.07 13.45 -0.70
CA SER A 153 17.70 13.95 -0.83
C SER A 153 16.69 13.09 -0.07
N LEU A 154 17.03 11.82 0.17
CA LEU A 154 16.15 10.80 0.75
C LEU A 154 16.91 9.94 1.79
N PRO A 155 17.42 10.50 2.89
CA PRO A 155 18.29 9.80 3.83
C PRO A 155 17.65 8.51 4.39
N THR A 156 16.35 8.55 4.69
CA THR A 156 15.60 7.40 5.23
C THR A 156 14.87 6.57 4.19
N LEU A 157 14.78 7.05 2.93
CA LEU A 157 13.93 6.45 1.89
C LEU A 157 14.69 6.02 0.62
N HIS A 158 15.92 6.47 0.40
CA HIS A 158 16.68 6.25 -0.85
C HIS A 158 16.72 4.78 -1.24
N HIS A 159 17.01 3.87 -0.30
CA HIS A 159 17.08 2.43 -0.58
C HIS A 159 15.75 1.83 -1.06
N ILE A 160 14.60 2.42 -0.70
CA ILE A 160 13.28 2.01 -1.19
C ILE A 160 13.01 2.64 -2.55
N VAL A 161 13.17 3.97 -2.64
CA VAL A 161 12.89 4.73 -3.87
C VAL A 161 13.81 4.34 -5.02
N ASP A 162 15.08 4.03 -4.75
CA ASP A 162 16.04 3.53 -5.74
C ASP A 162 15.60 2.18 -6.31
N LYS A 163 15.01 1.31 -5.47
CA LYS A 163 14.46 0.04 -5.92
C LYS A 163 13.21 0.25 -6.75
N LEU A 164 12.32 1.16 -6.34
CA LEU A 164 11.13 1.53 -7.12
C LEU A 164 11.50 2.12 -8.48
N ALA A 165 12.45 3.05 -8.53
CA ALA A 165 12.97 3.65 -9.75
C ALA A 165 13.71 2.64 -10.65
N GLY A 166 14.23 1.56 -10.07
CA GLY A 166 14.82 0.45 -10.80
C GLY A 166 13.83 -0.55 -11.39
N ILE A 167 12.52 -0.45 -11.08
CA ILE A 167 11.49 -1.32 -11.66
C ILE A 167 11.23 -0.87 -13.10
N GLN A 168 11.45 -1.78 -14.04
CA GLN A 168 11.06 -1.56 -15.43
C GLN A 168 9.55 -1.79 -15.58
N ILE A 169 8.78 -0.72 -15.73
CA ILE A 169 7.35 -0.77 -16.07
C ILE A 169 7.26 -1.05 -17.57
N LEU A 170 6.82 -2.26 -17.94
CA LEU A 170 6.70 -2.68 -19.34
C LEU A 170 5.40 -2.15 -19.97
N GLU A 171 4.29 -2.34 -19.26
CA GLU A 171 2.97 -1.86 -19.64
C GLU A 171 2.10 -1.67 -18.41
N ILE A 172 1.07 -0.83 -18.54
CA ILE A 172 -0.02 -0.73 -17.57
C ILE A 172 -1.12 -1.65 -18.08
N GLU A 173 -1.55 -2.63 -17.27
CA GLU A 173 -2.62 -3.56 -17.65
C GLU A 173 -4.02 -3.00 -17.34
N LYS A 174 -4.14 -2.22 -16.27
CA LYS A 174 -5.42 -1.70 -15.78
C LYS A 174 -5.24 -0.40 -15.02
N ALA A 175 -6.15 0.55 -15.22
CA ALA A 175 -6.26 1.79 -14.46
C ALA A 175 -7.65 1.89 -13.83
N ARG A 176 -7.71 1.99 -12.50
CA ARG A 176 -8.97 2.07 -11.75
C ARG A 176 -8.83 3.06 -10.60
N PHE A 177 -9.86 3.86 -10.39
CA PHE A 177 -9.98 4.76 -9.26
C PHE A 177 -11.31 4.49 -8.57
N GLU A 178 -11.27 4.31 -7.25
CA GLU A 178 -12.41 3.86 -6.45
C GLU A 178 -12.62 4.77 -5.26
N ILE A 179 -13.87 5.11 -4.99
CA ILE A 179 -14.27 5.84 -3.79
C ILE A 179 -15.00 4.88 -2.87
N GLN A 180 -14.49 4.76 -1.65
CA GLN A 180 -15.07 3.97 -0.59
C GLN A 180 -15.30 4.86 0.64
N LYS A 181 -16.44 4.69 1.33
CA LYS A 181 -16.75 5.44 2.55
C LYS A 181 -16.56 4.56 3.78
N GLY A 182 -15.80 5.07 4.75
CA GLY A 182 -15.52 4.42 6.02
C GLY A 182 -14.26 3.56 6.01
N GLY A 183 -13.64 3.45 7.18
CA GLY A 183 -12.58 2.49 7.46
C GLY A 183 -13.18 1.15 7.88
N HIS A 184 -12.52 0.06 7.51
CA HIS A 184 -12.97 -1.28 7.88
C HIS A 184 -12.30 -1.75 9.17
N ASP A 185 -13.02 -2.57 9.93
CA ASP A 185 -12.45 -3.27 11.06
C ASP A 185 -11.36 -4.25 10.58
N VAL A 186 -10.14 -4.00 11.03
CA VAL A 186 -8.96 -4.84 10.78
C VAL A 186 -8.66 -5.77 11.96
N GLY A 187 -9.59 -5.94 12.90
CA GLY A 187 -9.47 -6.84 14.05
C GLY A 187 -9.31 -8.33 13.69
N THR A 188 -9.56 -8.70 12.43
CA THR A 188 -9.29 -10.05 11.90
C THR A 188 -7.85 -10.24 11.41
N GLN A 189 -7.04 -9.18 11.44
CA GLN A 189 -5.60 -9.23 11.23
C GLN A 189 -4.96 -10.27 12.14
N ARG A 190 -4.10 -11.14 11.59
CA ARG A 190 -3.41 -12.15 12.38
C ARG A 190 -2.07 -12.54 11.82
N SER A 191 -1.23 -13.08 12.70
CA SER A 191 -0.05 -13.84 12.29
C SER A 191 -0.47 -15.12 11.56
N ILE A 192 0.33 -15.48 10.55
CA ILE A 192 0.32 -16.83 9.98
C ILE A 192 1.19 -17.66 10.91
N LEU A 193 0.69 -18.81 11.38
CA LEU A 193 1.40 -19.64 12.35
C LEU A 193 2.74 -20.11 11.76
N VAL A 194 3.85 -19.66 12.34
CA VAL A 194 5.20 -20.15 12.09
C VAL A 194 5.63 -20.85 13.38
N GLU A 195 5.83 -22.18 13.38
CA GLU A 195 6.38 -22.87 14.55
C GLU A 195 7.72 -22.23 14.93
N ASP A 196 7.94 -22.02 16.23
CA ASP A 196 9.19 -21.50 16.78
C ASP A 196 10.40 -22.26 16.22
N LYS A 197 11.45 -21.51 15.84
CA LYS A 197 12.79 -22.08 15.76
C LYS A 197 13.05 -22.73 17.11
N LYS A 198 13.11 -24.07 17.16
CA LYS A 198 13.64 -24.79 18.32
C LYS A 198 14.96 -24.12 18.71
N ALA A 199 14.98 -23.54 19.90
CA ALA A 199 16.19 -23.10 20.58
C ALA A 199 17.14 -24.29 20.77
#